data_AF-A0A938IT01-F1
#
_entry.id   AF-A0A938IT01-F1
#
_cell.length_a   1.000
_cell.length_b   1.000
_cell.length_c   1.000
_cell.angle_alpha   90.00
_cell.angle_beta   90.00
_cell.angle_gamma   90.00
#
_symmetry.space_group_name_H-M   'P 1'
#
loop_
_entity.id
_entity.type
_entity.pdbx_description
1 polymer ?
#
loop_
_entity_poly.entity_id
_entity_poly.type
_entity_poly.pdbx_seq_one_letter_code
_entity_poly.pdbx_strand_id
1 'polypeptide(L)'
;MGTGNLTELTDADSAGVTAAMLGICSELDIRHLLTVQVSPHTRRTLQEHDAARRLMFAAHADRALPKGYSDALLQIHDRKPYAATPEEIAELARELRDTNFRIETTQDGVHIYAKGFHHVAADAMALFPHLAVEHDGAHAFYLGAELMKAEIAYKLGKRYRQDEPLDFGVATDINEEDATRFKEMGHTMRKAGEGPAKDASDT
;
A
#
# COMPACT_ATOMS: atom_id res chain seq x y z
N MET A 1 17.74 -27.38 7.36
CA MET A 1 16.30 -27.73 7.39
C MET A 1 15.71 -27.46 6.02
N GLY A 2 14.84 -28.35 5.53
CA GLY A 2 14.04 -28.08 4.33
C GLY A 2 12.69 -27.51 4.73
N THR A 3 12.34 -26.34 4.20
CA THR A 3 11.08 -25.62 4.50
C THR A 3 10.09 -25.67 3.34
N GLY A 4 10.58 -25.98 2.13
CA GLY A 4 9.83 -25.94 0.86
C GLY A 4 8.49 -26.65 0.90
N ASN A 5 8.45 -27.94 1.30
CA ASN A 5 7.21 -28.72 1.33
C ASN A 5 6.12 -28.05 2.19
N LEU A 6 6.49 -27.47 3.33
CA LEU A 6 5.50 -26.85 4.20
C LEU A 6 5.01 -25.52 3.63
N THR A 7 5.92 -24.70 3.10
CA THR A 7 5.54 -23.42 2.46
C THR A 7 4.77 -23.63 1.15
N GLU A 8 4.97 -24.74 0.44
CA GLU A 8 4.37 -25.01 -0.87
C GLU A 8 3.04 -25.77 -0.77
N LEU A 9 2.96 -26.76 0.13
CA LEU A 9 1.81 -27.68 0.22
C LEU A 9 0.86 -27.31 1.36
N THR A 10 0.86 -26.05 1.77
CA THR A 10 -0.08 -25.50 2.75
C THR A 10 -0.85 -24.37 2.08
N ASP A 11 -2.18 -24.45 2.08
CA ASP A 11 -3.05 -23.39 1.57
C ASP A 11 -3.07 -22.19 2.55
N ALA A 12 -1.97 -21.46 2.60
CA ALA A 12 -1.78 -20.27 3.43
C ALA A 12 -0.76 -19.33 2.77
N ASP A 13 -0.75 -18.06 3.16
CA ASP A 13 0.26 -17.12 2.66
C ASP A 13 1.66 -17.53 3.12
N SER A 14 2.55 -17.75 2.15
CA SER A 14 3.87 -18.34 2.38
C SER A 14 4.76 -17.49 3.28
N ALA A 15 4.58 -16.16 3.31
CA ALA A 15 5.34 -15.28 4.18
C ALA A 15 5.11 -15.59 5.67
N GLY A 16 3.87 -15.86 6.07
CA GLY A 16 3.53 -16.20 7.46
C GLY A 16 4.11 -17.56 7.87
N VAL A 17 3.98 -18.56 6.99
CA VAL A 17 4.56 -19.90 7.20
C VAL A 17 6.08 -19.83 7.28
N THR A 18 6.71 -19.08 6.37
CA THR A 18 8.15 -18.85 6.33
C THR A 18 8.63 -18.18 7.62
N ALA A 19 7.94 -17.13 8.08
CA ALA A 19 8.28 -16.45 9.33
C ALA A 19 8.21 -17.41 10.52
N ALA A 20 7.14 -18.19 10.66
CA ALA A 20 6.99 -19.16 11.75
C ALA A 20 8.10 -20.21 11.73
N MET A 21 8.39 -20.77 10.55
CA MET A 21 9.44 -21.79 10.37
C MET A 21 10.82 -21.25 10.70
N LEU A 22 11.14 -20.02 10.30
CA LEU A 22 12.44 -19.40 10.58
C LEU A 22 12.57 -18.96 12.03
N GLY A 23 11.45 -18.64 12.71
CA GLY A 23 11.42 -18.51 14.16
C GLY A 23 11.82 -19.81 14.85
N ILE A 24 11.21 -20.95 14.48
CA ILE A 24 11.59 -22.28 14.99
C ILE A 24 13.06 -22.59 14.69
N CYS A 25 13.53 -22.29 13.47
CA CYS A 25 14.94 -22.47 13.12
C CYS A 25 15.87 -21.67 14.01
N SER A 26 15.51 -20.42 14.32
CA SER A 26 16.30 -19.53 15.17
C SER A 26 16.39 -20.05 16.60
N GLU A 27 15.28 -20.55 17.16
CA GLU A 27 15.26 -21.11 18.53
C GLU A 27 16.02 -22.44 18.64
N LEU A 28 16.10 -23.20 17.55
CA LEU A 28 16.81 -24.49 17.49
C LEU A 28 18.26 -24.37 16.98
N ASP A 29 18.80 -23.16 16.84
CA ASP A 29 20.15 -22.91 16.30
C ASP A 29 20.41 -23.55 14.91
N ILE A 30 19.38 -23.63 14.07
CA ILE A 30 19.51 -24.14 12.70
C ILE A 30 20.16 -23.06 11.82
N ARG A 31 21.38 -23.34 11.36
CA ARG A 31 22.19 -22.39 10.56
C ARG A 31 22.13 -22.58 9.04
N HIS A 32 21.50 -23.65 8.56
CA HIS A 32 21.46 -23.99 7.14
C HIS A 32 20.04 -24.33 6.70
N LEU A 33 19.58 -23.66 5.66
CA LEU A 33 18.27 -23.86 5.04
C LEU A 33 18.46 -24.31 3.59
N LEU A 34 17.67 -25.30 3.19
CA LEU A 34 17.54 -25.69 1.79
C LEU A 34 16.25 -25.08 1.26
N THR A 35 16.38 -24.15 0.32
CA THR A 35 15.25 -23.45 -0.31
C THR A 35 15.39 -23.51 -1.83
N VAL A 36 14.27 -23.69 -2.52
CA VAL A 36 14.15 -23.69 -3.98
C VAL A 36 12.89 -22.93 -4.35
N GLN A 37 12.92 -22.22 -5.48
CA GLN A 37 11.79 -21.45 -5.96
C GLN A 37 11.33 -22.01 -7.31
N VAL A 38 10.44 -22.99 -7.24
CA VAL A 38 9.92 -23.70 -8.42
C VAL A 38 8.39 -23.65 -8.52
N SER A 39 7.70 -23.44 -7.40
CA SER A 39 6.24 -23.44 -7.33
C SER A 39 5.65 -22.07 -7.70
N PRO A 40 4.54 -22.04 -8.46
CA PRO A 40 3.76 -20.83 -8.67
C PRO A 40 3.19 -20.24 -7.38
N HIS A 41 2.90 -21.08 -6.37
CA HIS A 41 2.35 -20.64 -5.09
C HIS A 41 3.39 -19.85 -4.27
N THR A 42 4.63 -20.32 -4.22
CA THR A 42 5.72 -19.72 -3.43
C THR A 42 6.68 -18.87 -4.30
N ARG A 43 6.10 -18.02 -5.16
CA ARG A 43 6.85 -17.20 -6.14
C ARG A 43 7.85 -16.20 -5.55
N ARG A 44 7.81 -15.95 -4.24
CA ARG A 44 8.71 -15.04 -3.53
C ARG A 44 9.45 -15.72 -2.38
N THR A 45 9.53 -17.06 -2.39
CA THR A 45 10.08 -17.82 -1.26
C THR A 45 11.51 -17.39 -0.90
N LEU A 46 12.36 -17.08 -1.89
CA LEU A 46 13.73 -16.67 -1.60
C LEU A 46 13.78 -15.33 -0.86
N GLN A 47 12.97 -14.35 -1.28
CA GLN A 47 12.87 -13.04 -0.65
C GLN A 47 12.23 -13.12 0.73
N GLU A 48 11.19 -13.96 0.89
CA GLU A 48 10.56 -14.24 2.19
C GLU A 48 11.55 -14.86 3.17
N HIS A 49 12.33 -15.85 2.74
CA HIS A 49 13.36 -16.47 3.58
C HIS A 49 14.49 -15.47 3.91
N ASP A 50 14.89 -14.62 2.97
CA ASP A 50 15.90 -13.59 3.22
C ASP A 50 15.43 -12.55 4.24
N ALA A 51 14.19 -12.09 4.14
CA ALA A 51 13.61 -11.15 5.08
C ALA A 51 13.45 -11.80 6.47
N ALA A 52 12.87 -13.00 6.52
CA ALA A 52 12.62 -13.72 7.77
C ALA A 52 13.90 -14.08 8.51
N ARG A 53 14.96 -14.54 7.82
CA ARG A 53 16.22 -14.89 8.49
C ARG A 53 16.89 -13.66 9.13
N ARG A 54 16.81 -12.49 8.48
CA ARG A 54 17.37 -11.24 9.00
C ARG A 54 16.57 -10.74 10.21
N LEU A 55 15.24 -10.79 10.11
CA LEU A 55 14.32 -10.47 11.20
C LEU A 55 14.62 -11.33 12.44
N MET A 56 14.67 -12.65 12.27
CA MET A 56 14.88 -13.58 13.38
C MET A 56 16.29 -13.47 13.96
N PHE A 57 17.32 -13.32 13.11
CA PHE A 57 18.69 -13.12 13.58
C PHE A 57 18.84 -11.87 14.45
N ALA A 58 18.27 -10.74 14.01
CA ALA A 58 18.33 -9.50 14.77
C ALA A 58 17.56 -9.60 16.10
N ALA A 59 16.35 -10.15 16.07
CA ALA A 59 15.54 -10.34 17.26
C ALA A 59 16.21 -11.27 18.29
N HIS A 60 16.81 -12.37 17.83
CA HIS A 60 17.54 -13.30 18.68
C HIS A 60 18.79 -12.65 19.30
N ALA A 61 19.58 -11.92 18.51
CA ALA A 61 20.77 -11.22 19.00
C ALA A 61 20.44 -10.20 20.09
N ASP A 62 19.32 -9.49 19.94
CA ASP A 62 18.84 -8.50 20.90
C ASP A 62 18.07 -9.11 22.08
N ARG A 63 17.79 -10.42 22.05
CA ARG A 63 16.90 -11.12 23.01
C ARG A 63 15.53 -10.44 23.11
N ALA A 64 14.97 -10.06 21.96
CA ALA A 64 13.72 -9.34 21.85
C ALA A 64 12.71 -10.10 20.98
N LEU A 65 11.45 -9.68 21.03
CA LEU A 65 10.43 -10.19 20.13
C LEU A 65 10.75 -9.75 18.69
N PRO A 66 10.45 -10.56 17.65
CA PRO A 66 10.67 -10.22 16.25
C PRO A 66 9.63 -9.20 15.73
N LYS A 67 9.60 -8.02 16.35
CA LYS A 67 8.65 -6.93 16.11
C LYS A 67 9.38 -5.61 16.02
N GLY A 68 9.16 -4.86 14.94
CA GLY A 68 9.75 -3.52 14.76
C GLY A 68 11.07 -3.50 14.00
N TYR A 69 11.59 -4.63 13.56
CA TYR A 69 12.82 -4.70 12.76
C TYR A 69 12.60 -4.45 11.27
N SER A 70 11.48 -4.92 10.72
CA SER A 70 11.15 -4.77 9.30
C SER A 70 9.67 -5.04 9.06
N ASP A 71 9.10 -4.41 8.04
CA ASP A 71 7.75 -4.66 7.52
C ASP A 71 7.77 -5.54 6.26
N ALA A 72 8.94 -6.06 5.87
CA ALA A 72 9.16 -6.84 4.65
C ALA A 72 8.21 -8.05 4.49
N LEU A 73 7.77 -8.68 5.60
CA LEU A 73 6.86 -9.82 5.58
C LEU A 73 5.39 -9.45 5.78
N LEU A 74 5.08 -8.17 6.01
CA LEU A 74 3.71 -7.67 6.17
C LEU A 74 3.10 -7.36 4.81
N GLN A 75 2.75 -8.42 4.08
CA GLN A 75 2.35 -8.30 2.69
C GLN A 75 0.91 -7.80 2.54
N ILE A 76 -0.06 -8.44 3.23
CA ILE A 76 -1.51 -8.16 3.07
C ILE A 76 -1.95 -6.91 3.83
N HIS A 77 -1.50 -6.75 5.07
CA HIS A 77 -1.96 -5.69 5.98
C HIS A 77 -0.79 -5.08 6.73
N ASP A 78 -0.92 -3.82 7.12
CA ASP A 78 0.10 -3.10 7.87
C ASP A 78 -0.19 -3.10 9.36
N ARG A 79 0.84 -2.88 10.19
CA ARG A 79 0.68 -2.75 11.65
C ARG A 79 -0.15 -1.52 12.04
N LYS A 80 -0.08 -0.46 11.23
CA LYS A 80 -0.75 0.83 11.43
C LYS A 80 -1.31 1.31 10.08
N PRO A 81 -2.47 0.80 9.65
CA PRO A 81 -3.01 1.07 8.32
C PRO A 81 -3.41 2.53 8.09
N TYR A 82 -3.83 3.24 9.13
CA TYR A 82 -4.38 4.58 9.00
C TYR A 82 -3.40 5.65 9.47
N ALA A 83 -3.31 6.74 8.71
CA ALA A 83 -2.49 7.91 9.02
C ALA A 83 -3.12 8.82 10.07
N ALA A 84 -4.44 8.91 9.99
CA ALA A 84 -5.29 9.86 10.67
C ALA A 84 -6.59 9.16 11.07
N THR A 85 -7.34 9.86 11.90
CA THR A 85 -8.69 9.52 12.33
C THR A 85 -9.75 10.17 11.41
N PRO A 86 -10.99 9.67 11.40
CA PRO A 86 -12.08 10.29 10.64
C PRO A 86 -12.27 11.76 10.98
N GLU A 87 -12.13 12.12 12.26
CA GLU A 87 -12.29 13.47 12.77
C GLU A 87 -11.21 14.42 12.22
N GLU A 88 -9.95 13.99 12.22
CA GLU A 88 -8.83 14.75 11.65
C GLU A 88 -9.04 15.00 10.15
N ILE A 89 -9.52 14.00 9.40
CA ILE A 89 -9.82 14.18 7.97
C ILE A 89 -10.98 15.16 7.76
N ALA A 90 -12.03 15.08 8.57
CA ALA A 90 -13.18 15.97 8.48
C ALA A 90 -12.83 17.43 8.84
N GLU A 91 -11.87 17.66 9.74
CA GLU A 91 -11.31 18.97 10.03
C GLU A 91 -10.49 19.49 8.85
N LEU A 92 -9.59 18.66 8.30
CA LEU A 92 -8.78 19.01 7.15
C LEU A 92 -9.65 19.41 5.94
N ALA A 93 -10.71 18.66 5.68
CA ALA A 93 -11.66 18.93 4.60
C ALA A 93 -12.35 20.31 4.72
N ARG A 94 -12.63 20.78 5.95
CA ARG A 94 -13.23 22.09 6.20
C ARG A 94 -12.28 23.25 5.93
N GLU A 95 -10.98 23.03 6.05
CA GLU A 95 -9.96 24.07 5.87
C GLU A 95 -9.51 24.23 4.41
N LEU A 96 -9.81 23.24 3.54
CA LEU A 96 -9.42 23.27 2.15
C LEU A 96 -10.05 24.43 1.37
N ARG A 97 -9.22 25.06 0.54
CA ARG A 97 -9.60 26.22 -0.29
C ARG A 97 -9.61 25.92 -1.79
N ASP A 98 -9.02 24.81 -2.20
CA ASP A 98 -8.92 24.35 -3.58
C ASP A 98 -9.89 23.19 -3.88
N THR A 99 -10.17 22.99 -5.16
CA THR A 99 -11.09 21.96 -5.64
C THR A 99 -10.39 20.64 -5.99
N ASN A 100 -9.12 20.46 -5.60
CA ASN A 100 -8.40 19.23 -5.90
C ASN A 100 -8.84 18.14 -4.94
N PHE A 101 -9.28 17.00 -5.50
CA PHE A 101 -9.66 15.84 -4.72
C PHE A 101 -8.44 15.23 -4.02
N ARG A 102 -8.60 15.02 -2.73
CA ARG A 102 -7.69 14.25 -1.89
C ARG A 102 -8.41 12.99 -1.45
N ILE A 103 -7.70 11.88 -1.47
CA ILE A 103 -8.23 10.58 -1.05
C ILE A 103 -7.41 10.12 0.16
N GLU A 104 -8.08 9.65 1.21
CA GLU A 104 -7.47 9.08 2.40
C GLU A 104 -8.29 7.89 2.88
N THR A 105 -7.67 6.97 3.62
CA THR A 105 -8.39 5.86 4.27
C THR A 105 -8.29 5.99 5.78
N THR A 106 -9.41 5.75 6.47
CA THR A 106 -9.44 5.66 7.94
C THR A 106 -10.30 4.46 8.36
N GLN A 107 -10.60 4.35 9.66
CA GLN A 107 -11.37 3.25 10.25
C GLN A 107 -12.82 3.17 9.74
N ASP A 108 -13.40 4.25 9.23
CA ASP A 108 -14.79 4.30 8.76
C ASP A 108 -14.95 4.25 7.24
N GLY A 109 -13.85 4.32 6.48
CA GLY A 109 -13.87 4.08 5.04
C GLY A 109 -12.82 4.83 4.23
N VAL A 110 -13.11 4.93 2.93
CA VAL A 110 -12.39 5.76 1.97
C VAL A 110 -13.02 7.15 2.00
N HIS A 111 -12.23 8.16 2.35
CA HIS A 111 -12.62 9.56 2.29
C HIS A 111 -12.15 10.15 0.97
N ILE A 112 -13.02 10.91 0.33
CA ILE A 112 -12.65 11.81 -0.76
C ILE A 112 -13.15 13.21 -0.43
N TYR A 113 -12.25 14.19 -0.49
CA TYR A 113 -12.54 15.54 -0.01
C TYR A 113 -11.82 16.63 -0.82
N ALA A 114 -12.46 17.80 -0.87
CA ALA A 114 -12.00 19.03 -1.52
C ALA A 114 -12.72 20.23 -0.87
N LYS A 115 -12.48 21.47 -1.33
CA LYS A 115 -13.19 22.65 -0.83
C LYS A 115 -14.72 22.45 -0.87
N GLY A 116 -15.35 22.44 0.31
CA GLY A 116 -16.81 22.32 0.44
C GLY A 116 -17.36 20.95 0.03
N PHE A 117 -16.51 19.93 -0.05
CA PHE A 117 -16.86 18.59 -0.49
C PHE A 117 -16.18 17.54 0.41
N HIS A 118 -16.94 16.63 1.00
CA HIS A 118 -16.40 15.50 1.75
C HIS A 118 -17.40 14.35 1.74
N HIS A 119 -17.00 13.22 1.17
CA HIS A 119 -17.79 11.99 1.15
C HIS A 119 -16.93 10.82 1.64
N VAL A 120 -17.59 9.88 2.32
CA VAL A 120 -16.98 8.68 2.89
C VAL A 120 -17.78 7.47 2.48
N ALA A 121 -17.10 6.42 2.02
CA ALA A 121 -17.73 5.14 1.71
C ALA A 121 -16.75 3.98 1.87
N ALA A 122 -17.26 2.78 2.08
CA ALA A 122 -16.46 1.55 2.06
C ALA A 122 -16.24 1.00 0.63
N ASP A 123 -16.97 1.53 -0.36
CA ASP A 123 -17.00 1.10 -1.75
C ASP A 123 -16.69 2.30 -2.66
N ALA A 124 -15.75 2.14 -3.59
CA ALA A 124 -15.28 3.19 -4.48
C ALA A 124 -16.38 3.67 -5.44
N MET A 125 -17.23 2.76 -5.94
CA MET A 125 -18.28 3.11 -6.90
C MET A 125 -19.37 3.95 -6.24
N ALA A 126 -19.64 3.76 -4.95
CA ALA A 126 -20.57 4.61 -4.20
C ALA A 126 -20.13 6.09 -4.14
N LEU A 127 -18.84 6.38 -4.29
CA LEU A 127 -18.33 7.77 -4.29
C LEU A 127 -18.47 8.44 -5.66
N PHE A 128 -18.49 7.68 -6.75
CA PHE A 128 -18.45 8.20 -8.11
C PHE A 128 -19.57 9.21 -8.47
N PRO A 129 -20.86 8.96 -8.11
CA PRO A 129 -21.95 9.90 -8.41
C PRO A 129 -21.76 11.30 -7.80
N HIS A 130 -20.92 11.44 -6.78
CA HIS A 130 -20.67 12.71 -6.10
C HIS A 130 -19.58 13.56 -6.78
N LEU A 131 -18.76 12.98 -7.66
CA LEU A 131 -17.54 13.62 -8.17
C LEU A 131 -17.80 14.60 -9.33
N ALA A 132 -18.94 14.49 -10.01
CA ALA A 132 -19.31 15.32 -11.15
C ALA A 132 -18.24 15.36 -12.28
N VAL A 133 -17.55 14.24 -12.52
CA VAL A 133 -16.48 14.11 -13.53
C VAL A 133 -16.92 13.46 -14.84
N GLU A 134 -18.22 13.37 -15.09
CA GLU A 134 -18.78 12.64 -16.26
C GLU A 134 -18.32 13.19 -17.62
N HIS A 135 -17.93 14.45 -17.68
CA HIS A 135 -17.44 15.12 -18.90
C HIS A 135 -15.92 15.24 -18.97
N ASP A 136 -15.18 14.71 -17.99
CA ASP A 136 -13.71 14.74 -17.93
C ASP A 136 -13.19 13.30 -17.80
N GLY A 137 -13.10 12.60 -18.93
CA GLY A 137 -12.73 11.17 -18.95
C GLY A 137 -11.35 10.88 -18.36
N ALA A 138 -10.38 11.79 -18.52
CA ALA A 138 -9.05 11.64 -17.95
C ALA A 138 -9.10 11.73 -16.41
N HIS A 139 -9.84 12.71 -15.88
CA HIS A 139 -10.00 12.88 -14.44
C HIS A 139 -10.84 11.75 -13.81
N ALA A 140 -11.91 11.32 -14.49
CA ALA A 140 -12.72 10.18 -14.07
C ALA A 140 -11.90 8.88 -14.00
N PHE A 141 -11.04 8.63 -15.00
CA PHE A 141 -10.16 7.46 -15.00
C PHE A 141 -9.16 7.50 -13.84
N TYR A 142 -8.50 8.64 -13.62
CA TYR A 142 -7.56 8.82 -12.51
C TYR A 142 -8.24 8.58 -11.14
N LEU A 143 -9.39 9.22 -10.90
CA LEU A 143 -10.14 9.05 -9.65
C LEU A 143 -10.62 7.61 -9.48
N GLY A 144 -11.08 6.96 -10.54
CA GLY A 144 -11.46 5.55 -10.50
C GLY A 144 -10.29 4.65 -10.09
N ALA A 145 -9.09 4.85 -10.65
CA ALA A 145 -7.90 4.09 -10.31
C ALA A 145 -7.49 4.30 -8.84
N GLU A 146 -7.45 5.55 -8.38
CA GLU A 146 -7.06 5.86 -7.00
C GLU A 146 -8.10 5.40 -5.97
N LEU A 147 -9.40 5.57 -6.24
CA LEU A 147 -10.47 5.11 -5.34
C LEU A 147 -10.50 3.59 -5.22
N MET A 148 -10.31 2.84 -6.31
CA MET A 148 -10.21 1.38 -6.24
C MET A 148 -8.97 0.94 -5.44
N LYS A 149 -7.83 1.62 -5.59
CA LYS A 149 -6.62 1.37 -4.79
C LYS A 149 -6.88 1.65 -3.30
N ALA A 150 -7.56 2.75 -2.99
CA ALA A 150 -7.94 3.10 -1.62
C ALA A 150 -8.93 2.09 -1.02
N GLU A 151 -9.89 1.60 -1.79
CA GLU A 151 -10.83 0.57 -1.35
C GLU A 151 -10.11 -0.75 -1.00
N ILE A 152 -9.21 -1.22 -1.87
CA ILE A 152 -8.41 -2.42 -1.60
C ILE A 152 -7.60 -2.23 -0.32
N ALA A 153 -6.97 -1.07 -0.16
CA ALA A 153 -6.18 -0.76 1.02
C ALA A 153 -7.05 -0.74 2.29
N TYR A 154 -8.22 -0.11 2.24
CA TYR A 154 -9.17 -0.09 3.35
C TYR A 154 -9.61 -1.50 3.75
N LYS A 155 -10.03 -2.32 2.78
CA LYS A 155 -10.51 -3.69 3.01
C LYS A 155 -9.46 -4.61 3.62
N LEU A 156 -8.20 -4.45 3.20
CA LEU A 156 -7.09 -5.29 3.68
C LEU A 156 -6.42 -4.72 4.94
N GLY A 157 -6.73 -3.49 5.36
CA GLY A 157 -5.95 -2.82 6.40
C GLY A 157 -4.51 -2.55 5.93
N LYS A 158 -4.37 -2.02 4.72
CA LYS A 158 -3.12 -1.56 4.12
C LYS A 158 -3.04 -0.04 4.17
N ARG A 159 -1.84 0.50 4.36
CA ARG A 159 -1.60 1.95 4.30
C ARG A 159 -1.75 2.43 2.87
N TYR A 160 -2.78 3.21 2.64
CA TYR A 160 -2.97 3.93 1.39
C TYR A 160 -2.17 5.24 1.41
N ARG A 161 -1.58 5.58 0.26
CA ARG A 161 -1.00 6.89 -0.03
C ARG A 161 -1.34 7.23 -1.48
N GLN A 162 -1.98 8.37 -1.68
CA GLN A 162 -2.38 8.81 -3.02
C GLN A 162 -1.15 8.97 -3.91
N ASP A 163 -1.28 8.60 -5.19
CA ASP A 163 -0.20 8.61 -6.19
C ASP A 163 1.01 7.70 -5.85
N GLU A 164 0.92 6.86 -4.82
CA GLU A 164 1.94 5.85 -4.49
C GLU A 164 1.39 4.43 -4.67
N PRO A 165 2.20 3.47 -5.13
CA PRO A 165 1.83 2.06 -5.10
C PRO A 165 1.56 1.58 -3.66
N LEU A 166 0.71 0.56 -3.50
CA LEU A 166 0.60 -0.16 -2.23
C LEU A 166 1.88 -0.97 -2.01
N ASP A 167 2.43 -0.91 -0.79
CA ASP A 167 3.67 -1.58 -0.44
C ASP A 167 3.40 -3.00 0.06
N PHE A 168 3.52 -4.02 -0.80
CA PHE A 168 3.33 -5.43 -0.39
C PHE A 168 4.59 -6.07 0.21
N GLY A 169 5.57 -5.29 0.68
CA GLY A 169 6.83 -5.79 1.20
C GLY A 169 7.57 -6.62 0.15
N VAL A 170 8.06 -7.80 0.54
CA VAL A 170 8.80 -8.68 -0.38
C VAL A 170 7.91 -9.44 -1.38
N ALA A 171 6.58 -9.33 -1.29
CA ALA A 171 5.67 -9.98 -2.24
C ALA A 171 5.81 -9.40 -3.66
N THR A 172 6.21 -8.13 -3.76
CA THR A 172 6.46 -7.42 -5.00
C THR A 172 7.92 -6.99 -5.08
N ASP A 173 8.35 -6.57 -6.28
CA ASP A 173 9.64 -5.89 -6.40
C ASP A 173 9.51 -4.49 -5.78
N ILE A 174 10.47 -4.15 -4.93
CA ILE A 174 10.52 -2.81 -4.33
C ILE A 174 11.09 -1.89 -5.41
N ASN A 175 10.29 -0.93 -5.87
CA ASN A 175 10.82 0.15 -6.67
C ASN A 175 11.72 1.01 -5.76
N GLU A 176 13.03 0.81 -5.85
CA GLU A 176 14.06 1.70 -5.30
C GLU A 176 14.08 3.04 -6.08
N GLU A 177 12.92 3.65 -6.32
CA GLU A 177 12.86 5.00 -6.85
C GLU A 177 13.37 5.96 -5.77
N ASP A 178 14.67 6.19 -5.84
CA ASP A 178 15.48 7.31 -5.36
C ASP A 178 14.73 8.27 -4.43
N ALA A 179 14.76 7.98 -3.12
CA ALA A 179 14.25 8.86 -2.06
C ALA A 179 14.91 10.27 -2.04
N THR A 180 15.86 10.53 -2.97
CA THR A 180 16.54 11.80 -3.17
C THR A 180 15.98 12.64 -4.33
N ARG A 181 15.07 12.10 -5.15
CA ARG A 181 14.41 12.87 -6.22
C ARG A 181 13.08 13.45 -5.73
N PHE A 182 12.91 14.75 -5.92
CA PHE A 182 11.57 15.36 -5.85
C PHE A 182 10.69 14.68 -6.91
N LYS A 183 9.62 14.02 -6.46
CA LYS A 183 8.63 13.42 -7.36
C LYS A 183 8.09 14.47 -8.32
N GLU A 184 7.93 14.10 -9.58
CA GLU A 184 7.17 14.92 -10.53
C GLU A 184 5.76 15.16 -9.98
N MET A 185 5.25 16.38 -10.15
CA MET A 185 3.91 16.74 -9.70
C MET A 185 2.87 15.73 -10.22
N GLY A 186 2.13 15.14 -9.28
CA GLY A 186 1.00 14.25 -9.56
C GLY A 186 -0.07 14.93 -10.41
N HIS A 187 -0.94 14.13 -11.01
CA HIS A 187 -1.96 14.60 -11.96
C HIS A 187 -2.88 15.69 -11.35
N THR A 188 -3.11 15.65 -10.04
CA THR A 188 -3.87 16.63 -9.27
C THR A 188 -3.28 18.04 -9.31
N MET A 189 -1.98 18.17 -9.52
CA MET A 189 -1.26 19.47 -9.53
C MET A 189 -1.07 20.04 -10.94
N ARG A 190 -1.26 19.25 -12.01
CA ARG A 190 -1.06 19.73 -13.39
C ARG A 190 -2.08 20.79 -13.80
N LYS A 191 -3.34 20.69 -13.34
CA LYS A 191 -4.37 21.70 -13.63
C LYS A 191 -4.14 23.07 -12.97
N ALA A 192 -3.28 23.16 -11.95
CA ALA A 192 -2.98 24.46 -11.31
C ALA A 192 -2.02 25.32 -12.14
N GLY A 193 -1.27 24.73 -13.09
CA GLY A 193 -0.28 25.42 -13.91
C GLY A 193 -0.75 25.82 -15.32
N GLU A 194 -1.86 25.27 -15.80
CA GLU A 194 -2.38 25.57 -17.13
C GLU A 194 -3.37 26.74 -17.05
N GLY A 195 -2.88 27.94 -17.36
CA GLY A 195 -3.74 29.09 -17.63
C GLY A 195 -4.74 28.79 -18.77
N PRO A 196 -5.84 29.55 -18.91
CA PRO A 196 -6.91 29.22 -19.85
C PRO A 196 -6.35 29.06 -21.27
N ALA A 197 -6.56 27.87 -21.84
CA ALA A 197 -6.18 27.55 -23.19
C ALA A 197 -6.84 28.55 -24.16
N LYS A 198 -6.05 29.14 -25.06
CA LYS A 198 -6.57 29.98 -26.14
C LYS A 198 -7.36 29.10 -27.11
N ASP A 199 -8.58 29.52 -27.40
CA ASP A 199 -9.47 28.91 -28.39
C ASP A 199 -8.76 28.75 -29.74
N ALA A 200 -8.79 27.55 -30.28
CA ALA A 200 -8.26 27.21 -31.60
C ALA A 200 -9.30 27.49 -32.69
N SER A 201 -9.76 28.75 -32.79
CA SER A 201 -10.66 29.21 -33.86
C SER A 201 -10.09 30.33 -34.72
N ASP A 202 -8.78 30.54 -34.72
CA ASP A 202 -8.09 31.46 -35.65
C ASP A 202 -6.92 30.72 -36.34
N THR A 203 -7.24 29.88 -37.32
CA THR A 203 -6.50 29.65 -38.59
C THR A 203 -7.31 28.73 -39.49
#